data_AF-S2SAQ6-F1
#
_entry.id   AF-S2SAQ6-F1
#
_cell.length_a   1.000
_cell.length_b   1.000
_cell.length_c   1.000
_cell.angle_alpha   90.00
_cell.angle_beta   90.00
_cell.angle_gamma   90.00
#
_symmetry.space_group_name_H-M   'P 1'
#
loop_
_entity.id
_entity.type
_entity.pdbx_description
1 polymer ?
#
loop_
_entity_poly.entity_id
_entity_poly.type
_entity_poly.pdbx_seq_one_letter_code
_entity_poly.pdbx_strand_id
1 'polypeptide(L)' 'MASKSVFVKVDRPIGFSDKSHAPYPINYGYVPTVTGGDGEKQDVYIVSDLINEPLQSFEGKLIAVVHRADDNE' A
#
# COMPACT_ATOMS: atom_id res chain seq x y z
N MET A 1 7.25 19.89 -9.93
CA MET A 1 7.58 18.48 -9.65
C MET A 1 6.62 17.62 -10.46
N ALA A 2 7.10 16.71 -11.30
CA ALA A 2 6.21 15.83 -12.06
C ALA A 2 5.45 14.91 -11.10
N SER A 3 4.14 14.73 -11.30
CA SER A 3 3.35 13.74 -10.56
C SER A 3 3.82 12.34 -10.96
N LYS A 4 4.36 11.57 -10.02
CA LYS A 4 4.77 10.19 -10.26
C LYS A 4 3.55 9.27 -10.12
N SER A 5 3.17 8.59 -11.20
CA SER A 5 2.21 7.48 -11.16
C SER A 5 2.93 6.21 -10.69
N VAL A 6 2.24 5.38 -9.91
CA VAL A 6 2.75 4.13 -9.35
C VAL A 6 1.71 3.04 -9.53
N PHE A 7 2.14 1.89 -10.07
CA PHE A 7 1.35 0.67 -10.12
C PHE A 7 1.56 -0.15 -8.84
N VAL A 8 0.46 -0.56 -8.23
CA VAL A 8 0.40 -1.27 -6.95
C VAL A 8 -0.33 -2.59 -7.16
N LYS A 9 0.23 -3.70 -6.65
CA LYS A 9 -0.49 -4.95 -6.47
C LYS A 9 -1.05 -5.00 -5.05
N VAL A 10 -2.32 -5.33 -4.91
CA VAL A 10 -3.00 -5.40 -3.62
C VAL A 10 -2.93 -6.82 -3.08
N ASP A 11 -2.38 -6.99 -1.88
CA ASP A 11 -2.31 -8.27 -1.19
C ASP A 11 -3.21 -8.32 0.06
N ARG A 12 -3.59 -7.15 0.57
CA ARG A 12 -4.48 -6.96 1.72
C ARG A 12 -5.55 -5.94 1.34
N PRO A 13 -6.64 -6.38 0.68
CA PRO A 13 -7.71 -5.48 0.30
C PRO A 13 -8.44 -4.92 1.54
N ILE A 14 -9.21 -3.84 1.35
CA ILE A 14 -10.08 -3.32 2.41
C ILE A 14 -10.98 -4.44 2.97
N GLY A 15 -11.07 -4.51 4.30
CA GLY A 15 -11.77 -5.56 5.04
C GLY A 15 -11.00 -6.88 5.18
N PHE A 16 -9.80 -7.01 4.60
CA PHE A 16 -8.93 -8.16 4.86
C PHE A 16 -8.64 -8.25 6.36
N SER A 17 -8.80 -9.44 6.93
CA SER A 17 -8.54 -9.71 8.34
C SER A 17 -7.74 -10.99 8.47
N ASP A 18 -6.76 -10.97 9.37
CA ASP A 18 -6.05 -12.16 9.81
C ASP A 18 -6.24 -12.35 11.32
N LYS A 19 -5.56 -13.34 11.92
CA LYS A 19 -5.65 -13.60 13.37
C LYS A 19 -4.84 -12.60 14.22
N SER A 20 -3.97 -11.82 13.59
CA SER A 20 -2.97 -10.97 14.23
C SER A 20 -3.40 -9.50 14.27
N HIS A 21 -4.30 -9.09 13.37
CA HIS A 21 -4.68 -7.70 13.17
C HIS A 21 -6.19 -7.52 13.07
N ALA A 22 -6.66 -6.32 13.46
CA ALA A 22 -7.98 -5.87 13.08
C ALA A 22 -8.12 -5.78 11.55
N PRO A 23 -9.35 -5.83 10.99
CA PRO A 23 -9.56 -5.73 9.55
C PRO A 23 -8.94 -4.45 8.98
N TYR A 24 -8.28 -4.57 7.83
CA TYR A 24 -7.63 -3.45 7.15
C TYR A 24 -8.68 -2.43 6.69
N PRO A 25 -8.59 -1.15 7.11
CA PRO A 25 -9.60 -0.14 6.79
C PRO A 25 -9.46 0.44 5.38
N ILE A 26 -8.36 0.15 4.69
CA ILE A 26 -8.05 0.60 3.33
C ILE A 26 -7.34 -0.52 2.57
N ASN A 27 -7.27 -0.40 1.24
CA ASN A 27 -6.49 -1.33 0.42
C ASN A 27 -4.98 -1.12 0.67
N TYR A 28 -4.27 -2.21 0.90
CA TYR A 28 -2.85 -2.27 1.15
C TYR A 28 -2.18 -3.22 0.14
N GLY A 29 -1.00 -2.84 -0.31
CA GLY A 29 -0.22 -3.65 -1.23
C GLY A 29 1.22 -3.22 -1.32
N TYR A 30 1.86 -3.51 -2.45
CA TYR A 30 3.27 -3.21 -2.69
C TYR A 30 3.51 -2.77 -4.14
N VAL A 31 4.63 -2.07 -4.37
CA VAL A 31 5.11 -1.68 -5.70
C VAL A 31 6.01 -2.80 -6.27
N PRO A 32 5.59 -3.55 -7.30
CA PRO A 32 6.36 -4.72 -7.77
C PRO A 32 7.78 -4.40 -8.27
N THR A 33 7.98 -3.17 -8.77
CA THR A 33 9.24 -2.71 -9.38
C THR A 33 10.21 -2.09 -8.39
N VAL A 34 9.83 -1.93 -7.12
CA VAL A 34 10.66 -1.29 -6.10
C VAL A 34 10.94 -2.30 -4.98
N THR A 35 12.22 -2.44 -4.65
CA THR A 35 12.69 -3.22 -3.49
C THR A 35 13.07 -2.24 -2.38
N GLY A 36 12.58 -2.49 -1.17
CA GLY A 36 12.87 -1.75 0.06
C GLY A 36 14.30 -1.97 0.55
N GLY A 37 14.65 -1.30 1.65
CA GLY A 37 16.00 -1.40 2.25
C GLY A 37 16.28 -2.77 2.89
N ASP A 38 15.22 -3.49 3.23
CA ASP A 38 15.19 -4.81 3.87
C ASP A 38 15.28 -5.98 2.86
N GLY A 39 15.15 -5.69 1.56
CA GLY A 39 15.15 -6.68 0.49
C GLY A 39 13.74 -7.13 0.04
N GLU A 40 12.68 -6.67 0.70
CA GLU A 40 11.29 -6.95 0.33
C GLU A 40 10.75 -5.91 -0.65
N LYS A 41 9.50 -6.06 -1.12
CA LYS A 41 8.86 -5.05 -1.98
C LYS A 41 8.39 -3.86 -1.17
N GLN A 42 8.52 -2.66 -1.73
CA GLN A 42 8.08 -1.46 -1.04
C GLN A 42 6.56 -1.44 -0.88
N ASP A 43 6.12 -1.43 0.37
CA ASP A 43 4.71 -1.39 0.75
C ASP A 43 4.04 -0.03 0.49
N VAL A 44 2.72 -0.06 0.26
CA VAL A 44 1.88 1.09 -0.13
C VAL A 44 0.49 1.01 0.48
N TYR A 45 0.02 2.16 0.96
CA TYR A 45 -1.37 2.40 1.33
C TYR A 45 -2.11 3.10 0.19
N ILE A 46 -3.30 2.61 -0.17
CA ILE A 46 -4.18 3.27 -1.15
C ILE A 46 -5.23 4.08 -0.40
N VAL A 47 -5.03 5.41 -0.36
CA VAL A 47 -5.94 6.35 0.30
C VAL A 47 -6.85 7.00 -0.76
N SER A 48 -8.16 6.86 -0.60
CA SER A 48 -9.15 7.40 -1.54
C SER A 48 -10.48 7.67 -0.82
N ASP A 49 -11.09 8.81 -1.12
CA ASP A 49 -12.47 9.12 -0.67
C ASP A 49 -13.52 8.49 -1.58
N LEU A 50 -13.11 7.95 -2.74
CA LEU A 50 -14.01 7.40 -3.77
C LEU A 50 -14.02 5.88 -3.80
N ILE A 51 -12.92 5.24 -3.38
CA ILE A 51 -12.76 3.79 -3.44
C ILE A 51 -12.93 3.23 -2.03
N ASN A 52 -14.00 2.46 -1.83
CA ASN A 52 -14.35 1.82 -0.56
C ASN A 52 -14.58 0.30 -0.71
N GLU A 53 -14.02 -0.29 -1.75
CA GLU A 53 -14.20 -1.69 -2.12
C GLU A 53 -12.84 -2.42 -2.29
N PRO A 54 -12.82 -3.76 -2.12
CA PRO A 54 -11.62 -4.57 -2.34
C PRO A 54 -11.05 -4.41 -3.75
N LEU A 55 -9.75 -4.15 -3.84
CA LEU A 55 -9.03 -4.06 -5.11
C LEU A 55 -8.08 -5.25 -5.30
N GLN A 56 -7.75 -5.55 -6.56
CA GLN A 56 -6.65 -6.48 -6.90
C GLN A 56 -5.37 -5.73 -7.29
N SER A 57 -5.52 -4.55 -7.91
CA SER A 57 -4.42 -3.67 -8.28
C SER A 57 -4.92 -2.24 -8.41
N PHE A 58 -3.99 -1.29 -8.38
CA PHE A 58 -4.31 0.13 -8.50
C PHE A 58 -3.17 0.85 -9.21
N GLU A 59 -3.51 1.83 -10.03
CA GLU A 59 -2.55 2.80 -10.54
C GLU A 59 -2.96 4.19 -10.05
N GLY A 60 -2.03 4.90 -9.42
CA GLY A 60 -2.34 6.20 -8.85
C GLY A 60 -1.13 7.07 -8.58
N LYS A 61 -1.40 8.28 -8.12
CA LYS A 61 -0.37 9.28 -7.87
C LYS A 61 0.29 9.05 -6.50
N LEU A 62 1.62 9.05 -6.47
CA LEU A 62 2.38 9.15 -5.23
C LEU A 62 2.19 10.55 -4.63
N ILE A 63 1.57 10.63 -3.45
CA ILE A 63 1.28 11.90 -2.76
C ILE A 63 2.10 12.11 -1.49
N ALA A 64 2.59 11.03 -0.85
CA ALA A 64 3.39 11.08 0.37
C ALA A 64 4.25 9.81 0.50
N VAL A 65 5.29 9.90 1.33
CA VAL A 65 6.08 8.76 1.82
C VAL A 65 5.99 8.79 3.34
N VAL A 66 5.65 7.65 3.95
CA VAL A 66 5.58 7.50 5.41
C VAL A 66 6.88 6.86 5.86
N HIS A 67 7.57 7.49 6.81
CA HIS A 67 8.71 6.91 7.50
C HIS A 67 8.28 6.56 8.92
N ARG A 68 8.27 5.27 9.24
CA ARG A 68 7.93 4.76 10.57
C ARG A 68 9.24 4.56 11.34
N ALA A 69 9.33 5.10 12.55
CA ALA A 69 10.56 5.04 13.35
C ALA A 69 10.70 3.73 14.16
N ASP A 70 9.59 3.03 14.34
CA ASP A 70 9.43 1.78 15.08
C ASP A 70 9.22 0.57 14.17
N ASP A 71 9.30 0.80 12.86
CA ASP A 71 9.20 -0.23 11.84
C ASP A 71 10.59 -0.81 11.64
N ASN A 72 10.77 -2.02 12.15
CA ASN A 72 12.03 -2.72 12.14
C ASN A 72 12.19 -3.53 10.85
N GLU A 73 11.89 -2.87 9.71
CA GLU A 73 12.20 -3.33 8.35
C GLU A 73 13.69 -3.10 8.06
#